data_AF-A0A7C0XZ44-F1
#
_entry.id   AF-A0A7C0XZ44-F1
#
_cell.length_a   1.000
_cell.length_b   1.000
_cell.length_c   1.000
_cell.angle_alpha   90.00
_cell.angle_beta   90.00
_cell.angle_gamma   90.00
#
_symmetry.space_group_name_H-M   'P 1'
#
loop_
_entity.id
_entity.type
_entity.pdbx_description
1 polymer ?
#
loop_
_entity_poly.entity_id
_entity_poly.type
_entity_poly.pdbx_seq_one_letter_code
_entity_poly.pdbx_strand_id
1 'polypeptide(L)' 'MSITRFSANIYNEILNIIRRYGGTVRDEEIYEALKRIFDLSYSEFQRKLMVLEIKGYINVSTRKDGGKIVSLLR' A
#
# COMPACT_ATOMS: atom_id res chain seq x y z
N MET A 1 -29.91 -3.81 -3.97
CA MET A 1 -28.57 -4.43 -4.05
C MET A 1 -27.63 -3.54 -3.24
N SER A 2 -27.54 -3.81 -1.95
CA SER A 2 -26.86 -2.94 -1.00
C SER A 2 -25.36 -3.19 -1.09
N ILE A 3 -24.66 -2.38 -1.88
CA ILE A 3 -23.20 -2.33 -1.82
C ILE A 3 -22.87 -1.60 -0.53
N THR A 4 -22.63 -2.39 0.51
CA THR A 4 -22.20 -1.94 1.83
C THR A 4 -21.02 -0.99 1.64
N ARG A 5 -21.17 0.28 2.06
CA ARG A 5 -20.06 1.20 2.30
C ARG A 5 -19.14 0.54 3.32
N PHE A 6 -18.12 -0.18 2.87
CA PHE A 6 -17.04 -0.60 3.73
C PHE A 6 -16.33 0.67 4.19
N SER A 7 -16.23 0.86 5.51
CA SER A 7 -15.15 1.66 6.07
C SER A 7 -13.85 1.06 5.52
N ALA A 8 -13.26 1.70 4.50
CA ALA A 8 -12.11 1.16 3.81
C ALA A 8 -10.93 1.18 4.80
N ASN A 9 -10.58 0.01 5.32
CA ASN A 9 -9.38 -0.11 6.15
C ASN A 9 -8.17 0.13 5.24
N ILE A 10 -7.39 1.17 5.53
CA ILE A 10 -6.22 1.58 4.75
C ILE A 10 -5.23 0.44 4.48
N TYR A 11 -5.06 -0.48 5.43
CA TYR A 11 -4.20 -1.65 5.25
C TYR A 11 -4.72 -2.59 4.16
N ASN A 12 -6.03 -2.84 4.13
CA ASN A 12 -6.64 -3.66 3.09
C ASN A 12 -6.55 -2.98 1.73
N GLU A 13 -6.71 -1.65 1.68
CA GLU A 13 -6.61 -0.92 0.42
C GLU A 13 -5.19 -0.94 -0.13
N ILE A 14 -4.16 -0.81 0.71
CA ILE A 14 -2.75 -1.03 0.30
C ILE A 14 -2.59 -2.39 -0.36
N LEU A 15 -3.03 -3.47 0.30
CA LEU A 15 -2.90 -4.83 -0.23
C LEU A 15 -3.68 -5.01 -1.54
N ASN A 16 -4.87 -4.42 -1.64
CA ASN A 16 -5.69 -4.47 -2.86
C ASN A 16 -5.01 -3.75 -4.03
N ILE A 17 -4.42 -2.58 -3.78
CA ILE A 17 -3.66 -1.85 -4.80
C ILE A 17 -2.50 -2.73 -5.28
N ILE A 18 -1.68 -3.26 -4.37
CA ILE A 18 -0.53 -4.10 -4.77
C ILE A 18 -0.99 -5.33 -5.57
N ARG A 19 -2.10 -5.99 -5.19
CA ARG A 19 -2.68 -7.10 -5.95
C ARG A 19 -3.11 -6.70 -7.36
N ARG A 20 -3.76 -5.54 -7.52
CA ARG A 20 -4.19 -5.03 -8.84
C ARG A 20 -3.02 -4.75 -9.78
N TYR A 21 -1.84 -4.44 -9.24
CA TYR A 21 -0.60 -4.23 -10.00
C TYR A 21 0.20 -5.53 -10.21
N GLY A 22 -0.36 -6.71 -9.93
CA GLY A 22 0.31 -7.99 -10.16
C GLY A 22 1.25 -8.44 -9.03
N GLY A 23 1.12 -7.82 -7.85
CA GLY A 23 1.82 -8.25 -6.63
C GLY A 23 3.11 -7.50 -6.31
N THR A 24 3.60 -6.67 -7.23
CA THR A 24 4.77 -5.80 -7.02
C THR A 24 4.51 -4.42 -7.61
N VAL A 25 4.76 -3.37 -6.85
CA VAL A 25 4.43 -1.99 -7.24
C VAL A 25 5.37 -0.99 -6.57
N ARG A 26 5.56 0.19 -7.18
CA ARG A 26 6.33 1.28 -6.57
C ARG A 26 5.53 1.92 -5.44
N ASP A 27 6.18 2.33 -4.37
CA ASP A 27 5.50 2.94 -3.23
C ASP A 27 4.81 4.26 -3.60
N GLU A 28 5.43 5.05 -4.49
CA GLU A 28 4.84 6.25 -5.10
C GLU A 28 3.47 5.97 -5.75
N GLU A 29 3.33 4.85 -6.47
CA GLU A 29 2.07 4.48 -7.15
C GLU A 29 0.99 4.07 -6.15
N ILE A 30 1.36 3.42 -5.05
CA ILE A 30 0.43 3.11 -3.96
C ILE A 30 -0.02 4.41 -3.28
N TYR A 31 0.92 5.31 -2.99
CA TYR A 31 0.63 6.57 -2.31
C TYR A 31 -0.30 7.46 -3.14
N GLU A 32 -0.03 7.59 -4.44
CA GLU A 32 -0.86 8.36 -5.37
C GLU A 32 -2.29 7.79 -5.49
N ALA A 33 -2.45 6.47 -5.38
CA ALA A 33 -3.77 5.83 -5.36
C ALA A 33 -4.50 6.05 -4.03
N LEU A 34 -3.80 5.91 -2.89
CA LEU A 34 -4.39 6.06 -1.56
C LEU A 34 -4.81 7.51 -1.25
N LYS A 35 -4.00 8.51 -1.64
CA LYS A 35 -4.30 9.92 -1.34
C LYS A 35 -5.59 10.42 -2.01
N ARG A 36 -6.07 9.71 -3.04
CA ARG A 36 -7.36 9.99 -3.71
C ARG A 36 -8.56 9.50 -2.90
N ILE A 37 -8.33 8.62 -1.93
CA ILE A 37 -9.35 7.92 -1.14
C ILE A 37 -9.29 8.35 0.33
N PHE A 38 -8.09 8.66 0.83
CA PHE A 38 -7.81 9.01 2.22
C PHE A 38 -7.05 10.33 2.31
N ASP A 39 -7.34 11.12 3.33
CA ASP A 39 -6.48 12.23 3.77
C ASP A 39 -5.28 11.63 4.51
N LEU A 40 -4.14 11.55 3.81
CA LEU A 40 -2.99 10.77 4.22
C LEU A 40 -1.69 11.49 3.87
N SER A 41 -0.86 11.77 4.87
CA SER A 41 0.50 12.25 4.64
C SER A 41 1.43 11.12 4.19
N TYR A 42 2.50 11.47 3.48
CA TYR A 42 3.53 10.49 3.08
C TYR A 42 4.15 9.76 4.29
N SER A 43 4.38 10.48 5.39
CA SER A 43 4.92 9.90 6.63
C SER A 43 3.96 8.89 7.27
N GLU A 44 2.65 9.10 7.17
CA GLU A 44 1.65 8.11 7.59
C GLU A 44 1.64 6.90 6.68
N PHE A 45 1.68 7.10 5.37
CA PHE A 45 1.77 6.03 4.40
C PHE A 45 2.98 5.12 4.66
N GLN A 46 4.18 5.69 4.84
CA GLN A 46 5.38 4.94 5.17
C GLN A 46 5.24 4.14 6.47
N ARG A 47 4.60 4.72 7.51
CA ARG A 47 4.28 3.98 8.75
C ARG A 47 3.34 2.80 8.48
N LYS A 48 2.34 2.93 7.59
CA LYS A 48 1.44 1.82 7.25
C LYS A 48 2.19 0.70 6.51
N LEU A 49 3.08 1.03 5.58
CA LEU A 49 3.94 0.04 4.91
C LEU A 49 4.81 -0.71 5.93
N MET A 50 5.48 0.00 6.83
CA MET A 50 6.31 -0.60 7.88
C MET A 50 5.50 -1.60 8.75
N VAL A 51 4.26 -1.24 9.11
CA VAL A 51 3.38 -2.15 9.87
C VAL A 51 3.04 -3.41 9.07
N LEU A 52 2.76 -3.31 7.77
CA LEU A 52 2.47 -4.47 6.92
C LEU A 52 3.70 -5.36 6.72
N GLU A 53 4.88 -4.75 6.60
CA GLU A 53 6.15 -5.45 6.46
C GLU A 53 6.51 -6.23 7.73
N ILE A 54 6.42 -5.60 8.91
CA ILE A 54 6.65 -6.26 10.20
C ILE A 54 5.68 -7.44 10.39
N LYS A 55 4.45 -7.31 9.93
CA LYS A 55 3.44 -8.38 9.99
C LYS A 55 3.62 -9.47 8.92
N GLY A 56 4.58 -9.31 8.00
CA GLY A 56 4.91 -10.30 6.98
C GLY A 56 3.92 -10.36 5.80
N TYR A 57 3.13 -9.31 5.56
CA TYR A 57 2.24 -9.26 4.39
C TYR A 57 2.94 -8.79 3.12
N ILE A 58 3.92 -7.90 3.28
CA ILE A 58 4.67 -7.29 2.18
C ILE A 58 6.16 -7.32 2.48
N ASN A 59 6.96 -7.18 1.43
CA ASN A 59 8.37 -6.83 1.50
C ASN A 59 8.57 -5.45 0.87
N VAL A 60 9.39 -4.60 1.50
CA VAL A 60 9.79 -3.30 0.97
C VAL A 60 11.28 -3.33 0.67
N SER A 61 11.65 -2.97 -0.56
CA SER A 61 13.03 -2.93 -1.02
C SER A 61 13.37 -1.57 -1.61
N THR A 62 14.60 -1.12 -1.42
CA THR A 62 15.08 0.14 -1.98
C THR A 62 15.65 -0.08 -3.38
N ARG A 63 15.25 0.75 -4.33
CA ARG A 63 15.80 0.79 -5.69
C ARG A 63 17.09 1.59 -5.73
N LYS A 64 17.85 1.42 -6.82
CA LYS A 64 19.10 2.16 -7.07
C LYS A 64 18.91 3.68 -7.14
N ASP A 65 17.72 4.15 -7.51
CA ASP A 65 17.36 5.57 -7.58
C ASP A 65 16.84 6.14 -6.25
N GLY A 66 16.84 5.35 -5.18
CA GLY A 66 16.34 5.75 -3.85
C GLY A 66 14.83 5.59 -3.66
N GLY A 67 14.06 5.25 -4.70
CA GLY A 67 12.64 4.91 -4.54
C GLY A 67 12.44 3.52 -3.93
N LYS A 68 11.20 3.16 -3.58
CA LYS A 68 10.90 1.85 -2.99
C LYS A 68 10.02 0.98 -3.88
N ILE A 69 10.27 -0.33 -3.82
CA ILE A 69 9.41 -1.35 -4.40
C ILE A 69 8.77 -2.12 -3.26
N VAL A 70 7.45 -2.29 -3.36
CA VAL A 70 6.63 -3.04 -2.42
C VAL A 70 6.10 -4.29 -3.12
N SER A 71 6.33 -5.46 -2.53
CA SER A 71 5.85 -6.74 -3.06
C SER A 71 5.03 -7.51 -2.03
N LEU A 72 3.99 -8.22 -2.45
CA LEU A 72 3.25 -9.15 -1.59
C LEU A 72 4.12 -10.37 -1.28
N LEU A 73 4.04 -10.84 -0.05
CA LEU A 73 4.73 -12.06 0.37
C LEU A 73 3.84 -13.31 0.26
N ARG A 74 2.52 -13.17 0.44
CA ARG A 74 1.50 -14.23 0.32
C ARG A 74 0.12 -13.66 -0.01
#